data_AF-A0A3A2J618-F1
#
_entry.id   AF-A0A3A2J618-F1
#
_cell.length_a   1.000
_cell.length_b   1.000
_cell.length_c   1.000
_cell.angle_alpha   90.00
_cell.angle_beta   90.00
_cell.angle_gamma   90.00
#
_symmetry.space_group_name_H-M   'P 1'
#
loop_
_entity.id
_entity.type
_entity.pdbx_description
1 polymer ?
#
loop_
_entity_poly.entity_id
_entity_poly.type
_entity_poly.pdbx_seq_one_letter_code
_entity_poly.pdbx_strand_id
1 'polypeptide(L)'
;MAKTFVVYKGITAYASIQNIGDRISVSQLELDFAVNQIPKATVVLSMGQLADGSKSPIQEKLNSLEQRLAVKIYLVVTTADSGSASPSPTLIFNGYTSACSYSKTYGSCSIVLGVVSVLNDLAYSSAFSDLFSTASVGDFFRPMVWKIGAAGVQAATAQALAAAFAPKLRSDFWEAALKDSLISMCTAPLLKPSIAQPGTGVAGNTVLNNKLALNILNDYDETIDPVQLQPDLAHDRVFQAMGLSIANALWSQGRGVTVWSKMLSQLSAFGVGFIPAADGFMVAPVAPMLASTITDAFTDIGAAEYSSIVTTGFRRPISGVKFVVGSSGLSGVSTPARQFISAAFGWCTPSNDGQLLVVPAPAWVYLNGTTTADDIASGATIFSGGSNPTAVPAGETKANQTVTDLFNSWGKNGPAPRLAHMVFCNEAFRGNTATLSGKLRFDIPPAACVRVEAAGNDLYTSKKDEKQYFYANVEGVRINISVAPGQTAASTTFFLSHVRTKADDAVAETEHPLFTTYFKGSTYNIAYVKELEKDIAV
;
A
#
# COMPACT_ATOMS: atom_id res chain seq x y z
N MET A 1 -22.81 15.14 15.19
CA MET A 1 -23.78 14.03 15.34
C MET A 1 -23.20 13.05 16.34
N ALA A 2 -23.92 12.71 17.41
CA ALA A 2 -23.50 11.63 18.29
C ALA A 2 -23.68 10.30 17.51
N LYS A 3 -22.60 9.58 17.24
CA LYS A 3 -22.69 8.21 16.68
C LYS A 3 -23.32 7.33 17.77
N THR A 4 -24.55 6.88 17.57
CA THR A 4 -25.22 5.94 18.48
C THR A 4 -24.52 4.59 18.39
N PHE A 5 -23.99 4.10 19.51
CA PHE A 5 -23.37 2.79 19.55
C PHE A 5 -24.43 1.69 19.53
N VAL A 6 -24.34 0.79 18.56
CA VAL A 6 -25.24 -0.36 18.44
C VAL A 6 -24.79 -1.47 19.38
N VAL A 7 -25.70 -1.94 20.22
CA VAL A 7 -25.48 -3.14 21.03
C VAL A 7 -25.87 -4.36 20.19
N TYR A 8 -24.89 -5.18 19.82
CA TYR A 8 -25.13 -6.41 19.06
C TYR A 8 -25.70 -7.50 19.97
N LYS A 9 -26.80 -8.13 19.56
CA LYS A 9 -27.44 -9.24 20.29
C LYS A 9 -26.78 -10.58 19.98
N GLY A 10 -26.32 -10.74 18.74
CA GLY A 10 -25.62 -11.93 18.28
C GLY A 10 -24.81 -11.65 17.02
N ILE A 11 -23.64 -12.26 16.93
CA ILE A 11 -22.77 -12.21 15.75
C ILE A 11 -22.54 -13.65 15.32
N THR A 12 -22.88 -13.97 14.08
CA THR A 12 -22.61 -15.27 13.47
C THR A 12 -21.77 -15.08 12.22
N ALA A 13 -20.78 -15.95 12.03
CA ALA A 13 -19.94 -15.97 10.85
C ALA A 13 -20.09 -17.32 10.15
N TYR A 14 -20.12 -17.31 8.82
CA TYR A 14 -20.13 -18.52 8.03
C TYR A 14 -19.19 -18.40 6.82
N ALA A 15 -18.66 -19.54 6.40
CA ALA A 15 -17.82 -19.65 5.21
C ALA A 15 -18.57 -20.37 4.09
N SER A 16 -18.51 -19.83 2.88
CA SER A 16 -18.78 -20.54 1.63
C SER A 16 -17.44 -21.01 1.08
N ILE A 17 -17.26 -22.33 0.99
CA ILE A 17 -16.03 -22.95 0.48
C ILE A 17 -16.39 -23.76 -0.76
N GLN A 18 -15.72 -23.46 -1.87
CA GLN A 18 -15.92 -24.12 -3.15
C GLN A 18 -15.85 -25.64 -2.99
N ASN A 19 -16.82 -26.35 -3.60
CA ASN A 19 -16.99 -27.82 -3.55
C ASN A 19 -17.37 -28.40 -2.18
N ILE A 20 -17.33 -27.62 -1.10
CA ILE A 20 -17.68 -28.09 0.25
C ILE A 20 -19.10 -27.69 0.61
N GLY A 21 -19.42 -26.41 0.59
CA GLY A 21 -20.76 -25.90 0.87
C GLY A 21 -20.78 -24.40 1.12
N ASP A 22 -21.98 -23.82 1.05
CA ASP A 22 -22.15 -22.36 1.08
C ASP A 22 -22.35 -21.75 2.46
N ARG A 23 -22.69 -22.57 3.46
CA ARG A 23 -22.99 -22.13 4.83
C ARG A 23 -22.35 -23.05 5.86
N ILE A 24 -21.04 -22.98 5.97
CA ILE A 24 -20.28 -23.70 7.00
C ILE A 24 -20.11 -22.77 8.19
N SER A 25 -20.63 -23.16 9.36
CA SER A 25 -20.52 -22.36 10.58
C SER A 25 -19.07 -22.22 11.02
N VAL A 26 -18.66 -20.99 11.29
CA VAL A 26 -17.31 -20.65 11.78
C VAL A 26 -17.36 -20.49 13.30
N SER A 27 -16.48 -21.20 14.01
CA SER A 27 -16.41 -21.12 15.48
C SER A 27 -15.52 -19.98 15.95
N GLN A 28 -14.42 -19.75 15.24
CA GLN A 28 -13.51 -18.62 15.48
C GLN A 28 -12.99 -18.12 14.15
N LEU A 29 -12.92 -16.80 14.02
CA LEU A 29 -12.43 -16.09 12.85
C LEU A 29 -11.44 -15.04 13.30
N GLU A 30 -10.27 -15.03 12.69
CA GLU A 30 -9.28 -13.95 12.78
C GLU A 30 -9.03 -13.42 11.38
N LEU A 31 -9.20 -12.11 11.18
CA LEU A 31 -8.91 -11.42 9.92
C LEU A 31 -7.80 -10.41 10.15
N ASP A 32 -6.82 -10.37 9.26
CA ASP A 32 -5.70 -9.43 9.28
C ASP A 32 -5.67 -8.59 7.99
N PHE A 33 -5.81 -7.28 8.15
CA PHE A 33 -5.68 -6.28 7.08
C PHE A 33 -4.55 -5.32 7.45
N ALA A 34 -3.64 -5.01 6.53
CA ALA A 34 -2.58 -4.04 6.77
C ALA A 34 -2.20 -3.29 5.49
N VAL A 35 -1.74 -2.06 5.64
CA VAL A 35 -1.30 -1.23 4.51
C VAL A 35 -0.13 -1.91 3.81
N ASN A 36 -0.18 -1.98 2.47
CA ASN A 36 0.83 -2.62 1.64
C ASN A 36 1.03 -4.13 1.94
N GLN A 37 0.02 -4.80 2.51
CA GLN A 37 0.04 -6.24 2.76
C GLN A 37 -1.19 -6.93 2.17
N ILE A 38 -1.02 -8.18 1.74
CA ILE A 38 -2.12 -9.02 1.29
C ILE A 38 -2.87 -9.54 2.52
N PRO A 39 -4.21 -9.34 2.61
CA PRO A 39 -4.99 -9.80 3.75
C PRO A 39 -4.93 -11.30 3.95
N LYS A 40 -5.02 -11.70 5.22
CA LYS A 40 -5.03 -13.10 5.64
C LYS A 40 -6.18 -13.32 6.60
N ALA A 41 -6.65 -14.56 6.65
CA ALA A 41 -7.66 -14.98 7.59
C ALA A 41 -7.32 -16.35 8.15
N THR A 42 -7.63 -16.56 9.42
CA THR A 42 -7.62 -17.87 10.07
C THR A 42 -9.05 -18.22 10.44
N VAL A 43 -9.55 -19.33 9.89
CA VAL A 43 -10.93 -19.78 10.09
C VAL A 43 -10.89 -21.10 10.83
N VAL A 44 -11.49 -21.14 12.01
CA VAL A 44 -11.67 -22.36 12.78
C VAL A 44 -13.08 -22.89 12.54
N LEU A 45 -13.17 -24.12 12.06
CA LEU A 45 -14.40 -24.82 11.76
C LEU A 45 -14.60 -25.93 12.78
N SER A 46 -15.73 -25.89 13.49
CA SER A 46 -16.08 -26.93 14.46
C SER A 46 -16.40 -28.24 13.74
N MET A 47 -15.67 -29.30 14.08
CA MET A 47 -16.01 -30.66 13.69
C MET A 47 -16.84 -31.29 14.80
N GLY A 48 -18.15 -31.37 14.60
CA GLY A 48 -19.06 -31.98 15.56
C GLY A 48 -20.37 -32.42 14.92
N GLN A 49 -21.24 -32.97 15.75
CA GLN A 49 -22.65 -33.09 15.41
C GLN A 49 -23.34 -31.76 15.72
N LEU A 50 -24.20 -31.32 14.82
CA LEU A 50 -25.11 -30.20 15.06
C LEU A 50 -26.12 -30.58 16.14
N ALA A 51 -26.83 -29.58 16.69
CA ALA A 51 -27.80 -29.80 17.76
C ALA A 51 -28.95 -30.76 17.36
N ASP A 52 -29.19 -30.93 16.06
CA ASP A 52 -30.14 -31.86 15.47
C ASP A 52 -29.60 -33.31 15.31
N GLY A 53 -28.35 -33.55 15.72
CA GLY A 53 -27.66 -34.84 15.60
C GLY A 53 -27.03 -35.09 14.22
N SER A 54 -27.22 -34.20 13.25
CA SER A 54 -26.61 -34.31 11.93
C SER A 54 -25.10 -34.05 11.99
N LYS A 55 -24.32 -34.72 11.13
CA LYS A 55 -22.87 -34.49 11.04
C LYS A 55 -22.61 -33.14 10.37
N SER A 56 -21.60 -32.42 10.85
CA SER A 56 -21.15 -31.20 10.16
C SER A 56 -20.76 -31.53 8.70
N PRO A 57 -21.20 -30.74 7.69
CA PRO A 57 -20.92 -30.99 6.27
C PRO A 57 -19.42 -31.15 5.96
N ILE A 58 -18.57 -30.56 6.79
CA ILE A 58 -17.12 -30.65 6.62
C ILE A 58 -16.56 -32.05 6.91
N GLN A 59 -17.23 -32.85 7.73
CA GLN A 59 -16.78 -34.21 8.04
C GLN A 59 -16.82 -35.12 6.81
N GLU A 60 -17.84 -34.96 5.96
CA GLU A 60 -18.00 -35.76 4.75
C GLU A 60 -17.02 -35.36 3.65
N LYS A 61 -16.60 -34.10 3.67
CA LYS A 61 -15.80 -33.46 2.61
C LYS A 61 -14.39 -33.08 3.05
N LEU A 62 -13.92 -33.61 4.17
CA LEU A 62 -12.58 -33.32 4.69
C LEU A 62 -11.48 -33.70 3.68
N ASN A 63 -11.66 -34.82 2.97
CA ASN A 63 -10.71 -35.29 1.96
C ASN A 63 -10.70 -34.44 0.68
N SER A 64 -11.72 -33.60 0.45
CA SER A 64 -11.75 -32.67 -0.69
C SER A 64 -11.19 -31.30 -0.36
N LEU A 65 -10.65 -31.07 0.84
CA LEU A 65 -9.96 -29.84 1.20
C LEU A 65 -8.59 -29.80 0.53
N GLU A 66 -8.55 -29.25 -0.68
CA GLU A 66 -7.32 -28.94 -1.38
C GLU A 66 -6.82 -27.53 -1.04
N GLN A 67 -5.54 -27.27 -1.31
CA GLN A 67 -5.03 -25.91 -1.32
C GLN A 67 -5.64 -25.14 -2.48
N ARG A 68 -5.78 -23.82 -2.32
CA ARG A 68 -6.33 -22.88 -3.30
C ARG A 68 -7.81 -23.03 -3.66
N LEU A 69 -8.62 -23.65 -2.81
CA LEU A 69 -10.08 -23.60 -2.98
C LEU A 69 -10.61 -22.19 -2.68
N ALA A 70 -11.53 -21.69 -3.49
CA ALA A 70 -12.14 -20.38 -3.24
C ALA A 70 -12.97 -20.38 -1.94
N VAL A 71 -12.77 -19.35 -1.13
CA VAL A 71 -13.42 -19.15 0.17
C VAL A 71 -13.98 -17.73 0.24
N LYS A 72 -15.26 -17.62 0.57
CA LYS A 72 -15.91 -16.36 0.94
C LYS A 72 -16.40 -16.44 2.37
N ILE A 73 -16.08 -15.45 3.17
CA ILE A 73 -16.46 -15.38 4.58
C ILE A 73 -17.50 -14.27 4.74
N TYR A 74 -18.64 -14.64 5.29
CA TYR A 74 -19.76 -13.75 5.51
C TYR A 74 -20.02 -13.56 7.01
N LEU A 75 -20.41 -12.34 7.36
CA LEU A 75 -20.85 -11.95 8.69
C LEU A 75 -22.34 -11.66 8.67
N VAL A 76 -23.03 -12.16 9.70
CA VAL A 76 -24.42 -11.83 9.97
C VAL A 76 -24.48 -11.24 11.38
N VAL A 77 -24.90 -9.99 11.45
CA VAL A 77 -25.03 -9.26 12.71
C VAL A 77 -26.51 -9.13 13.02
N THR A 78 -26.91 -9.59 14.19
CA THR A 78 -28.27 -9.44 14.72
C THR A 78 -28.26 -8.36 15.80
N THR A 79 -29.04 -7.30 15.59
CA THR A 79 -29.23 -6.24 16.58
C THR A 79 -30.40 -6.59 17.50
N ALA A 80 -30.51 -5.91 18.65
CA ALA A 80 -31.63 -6.15 19.57
C ALA A 80 -32.99 -5.78 18.96
N ASP A 81 -33.00 -4.80 18.05
CA ASP A 81 -34.18 -4.15 17.49
C ASP A 81 -34.51 -4.59 16.06
N SER A 82 -33.68 -5.45 15.43
CA SER A 82 -34.01 -6.01 14.13
C SER A 82 -35.31 -6.81 14.25
N GLY A 83 -36.38 -6.32 13.63
CA GLY A 83 -37.66 -7.02 13.55
C GLY A 83 -37.56 -8.38 12.85
N SER A 84 -38.68 -8.92 12.36
CA SER A 84 -38.72 -10.25 11.71
C SER A 84 -37.92 -10.39 10.40
N ALA A 85 -37.27 -9.32 9.91
CA ALA A 85 -36.44 -9.38 8.72
C ALA A 85 -35.11 -10.09 9.03
N SER A 86 -34.83 -11.19 8.32
CA SER A 86 -33.55 -11.89 8.45
C SER A 86 -32.43 -10.96 7.95
N PRO A 87 -31.40 -10.68 8.77
CA PRO A 87 -30.30 -9.81 8.36
C PRO A 87 -29.58 -10.34 7.12
N SER A 88 -29.26 -9.44 6.19
CA SER A 88 -28.50 -9.75 4.99
C SER A 88 -27.04 -10.06 5.35
N PRO A 89 -26.46 -11.15 4.82
CA PRO A 89 -25.08 -11.49 5.08
C PRO A 89 -24.12 -10.52 4.38
N THR A 90 -23.16 -9.98 5.11
CA THR A 90 -22.12 -9.08 4.59
C THR A 90 -20.84 -9.84 4.31
N LEU A 91 -20.26 -9.70 3.11
CA LEU A 91 -18.95 -10.27 2.78
C LEU A 91 -17.86 -9.52 3.55
N ILE A 92 -17.07 -10.24 4.35
CA ILE A 92 -15.97 -9.67 5.15
C ILE A 92 -14.59 -10.18 4.74
N PHE A 93 -14.52 -11.21 3.90
CA PHE A 93 -13.27 -11.70 3.32
C PHE A 93 -13.51 -12.55 2.08
N ASN A 94 -12.71 -12.35 1.03
CA ASN A 94 -12.71 -13.13 -0.21
C ASN A 94 -11.29 -13.64 -0.51
N GLY A 95 -11.13 -14.94 -0.67
CA GLY A 95 -9.80 -15.52 -0.84
C GLY A 95 -9.75 -17.00 -1.19
N TYR A 96 -8.61 -17.62 -0.88
CA TYR A 96 -8.30 -19.01 -1.15
C TYR A 96 -7.76 -19.72 0.08
N THR A 97 -8.03 -21.01 0.22
CA THR A 97 -7.36 -21.85 1.23
C THR A 97 -5.85 -21.88 0.97
N SER A 98 -5.04 -21.63 1.99
CA SER A 98 -3.57 -21.68 1.91
C SER A 98 -2.99 -22.81 2.76
N ALA A 99 -3.61 -23.10 3.91
CA ALA A 99 -3.21 -24.18 4.80
C ALA A 99 -4.45 -24.82 5.45
N CYS A 100 -4.34 -26.10 5.79
CA CYS A 100 -5.34 -26.82 6.56
C CYS A 100 -4.61 -27.59 7.66
N SER A 101 -5.06 -27.42 8.91
CA SER A 101 -4.52 -28.14 10.05
C SER A 101 -5.63 -28.64 10.96
N TYR A 102 -5.34 -29.71 11.68
CA TYR A 102 -6.26 -30.32 12.62
C TYR A 102 -5.86 -29.92 14.04
N SER A 103 -6.83 -29.46 14.83
CA SER A 103 -6.64 -29.16 16.24
C SER A 103 -7.60 -29.97 17.09
N LYS A 104 -7.07 -30.64 18.11
CA LYS A 104 -7.84 -31.41 19.08
C LYS A 104 -7.58 -30.86 20.46
N THR A 105 -8.61 -30.30 21.06
CA THR A 105 -8.63 -29.86 22.45
C THR A 105 -9.49 -30.86 23.24
N TYR A 106 -9.31 -30.95 24.56
CA TYR A 106 -10.14 -31.84 25.38
C TYR A 106 -11.64 -31.56 25.14
N GLY A 107 -12.35 -32.54 24.59
CA GLY A 107 -13.78 -32.45 24.31
C GLY A 107 -14.17 -31.76 23.00
N SER A 108 -13.21 -31.26 22.20
CA SER A 108 -13.51 -30.65 20.91
C SER A 108 -12.49 -30.96 19.82
N CYS A 109 -12.99 -31.00 18.60
CA CYS A 109 -12.22 -31.27 17.40
C CYS A 109 -12.52 -30.14 16.42
N SER A 110 -11.48 -29.50 15.89
CA SER A 110 -11.64 -28.42 14.92
C SER A 110 -10.64 -28.52 13.78
N ILE A 111 -11.06 -27.98 12.64
CA ILE A 111 -10.19 -27.74 11.50
C ILE A 111 -9.83 -26.27 11.52
N VAL A 112 -8.54 -25.97 11.46
CA VAL A 112 -8.04 -24.60 11.33
C VAL A 112 -7.58 -24.43 9.88
N LEU A 113 -8.30 -23.58 9.15
CA LEU A 113 -7.99 -23.18 7.79
C LEU A 113 -7.22 -21.86 7.82
N GLY A 114 -6.05 -21.85 7.20
CA GLY A 114 -5.41 -20.63 6.75
C GLY A 114 -6.02 -20.22 5.41
N VAL A 115 -6.42 -18.96 5.29
CA VAL A 115 -7.01 -18.38 4.09
C VAL A 115 -6.23 -17.13 3.74
N VAL A 116 -5.99 -16.92 2.45
CA VAL A 116 -5.29 -15.74 1.92
C VAL A 116 -6.18 -15.05 0.89
N SER A 117 -6.17 -13.71 0.85
CA SER A 117 -7.02 -12.94 -0.05
C SER A 117 -6.80 -13.27 -1.54
N VAL A 118 -7.81 -13.03 -2.38
CA VAL A 118 -7.70 -13.13 -3.85
C VAL A 118 -6.57 -12.26 -4.42
N LEU A 119 -6.22 -11.18 -3.72
CA LEU A 119 -5.10 -10.29 -4.05
C LEU A 119 -3.74 -11.01 -4.10
N ASN A 120 -3.64 -12.20 -3.49
CA ASN A 120 -2.46 -13.04 -3.55
C ASN A 120 -2.10 -13.51 -4.97
N ASP A 121 -3.04 -13.44 -5.90
CA ASP A 121 -2.78 -13.70 -7.31
C ASP A 121 -1.80 -12.71 -7.92
N LEU A 122 -1.76 -11.46 -7.43
CA LEU A 122 -0.75 -10.47 -7.82
C LEU A 122 0.65 -10.85 -7.31
N ALA A 123 0.74 -11.57 -6.19
CA ALA A 123 2.00 -12.01 -5.61
C ALA A 123 2.48 -13.34 -6.21
N TYR A 124 1.59 -14.21 -6.67
CA TYR A 124 1.97 -15.45 -7.33
C TYR A 124 2.22 -15.32 -8.82
N SER A 125 1.86 -14.19 -9.43
CA SER A 125 2.02 -13.99 -10.86
C SER A 125 3.19 -13.06 -11.19
N SER A 126 3.97 -13.48 -12.19
CA SER A 126 5.01 -12.64 -12.79
C SER A 126 4.35 -11.51 -13.58
N ALA A 127 5.06 -10.39 -13.74
CA ALA A 127 4.57 -9.26 -14.51
C ALA A 127 4.17 -9.59 -15.96
N PHE A 128 4.63 -10.72 -16.51
CA PHE A 128 4.39 -11.09 -17.91
C PHE A 128 3.66 -12.42 -18.12
N SER A 129 3.47 -13.22 -17.08
CA SER A 129 2.82 -14.52 -17.22
C SER A 129 2.38 -15.05 -15.87
N ASP A 130 1.26 -15.76 -15.90
CA ASP A 130 0.71 -16.58 -14.81
C ASP A 130 1.51 -17.87 -14.55
N LEU A 131 2.25 -18.38 -15.53
CA LEU A 131 3.00 -19.64 -15.44
C LEU A 131 4.31 -19.52 -14.64
N PHE A 132 4.87 -18.31 -14.56
CA PHE A 132 6.10 -18.05 -13.84
C PHE A 132 5.76 -17.38 -12.51
N SER A 133 5.91 -18.10 -11.40
CA SER A 133 5.88 -17.49 -10.07
C SER A 133 7.31 -17.31 -9.55
N THR A 134 7.49 -16.42 -8.58
CA THR A 134 8.78 -16.32 -7.86
C THR A 134 9.13 -17.58 -7.06
N ALA A 135 8.18 -18.49 -6.86
CA ALA A 135 8.39 -19.80 -6.25
C ALA A 135 8.71 -20.92 -7.27
N SER A 136 8.69 -20.63 -8.57
CA SER A 136 9.14 -21.58 -9.60
C SER A 136 10.62 -21.93 -9.41
N VAL A 137 11.03 -23.16 -9.75
CA VAL A 137 12.43 -23.60 -9.56
C VAL A 137 13.41 -22.74 -10.39
N GLY A 138 14.62 -22.53 -9.85
CA GLY A 138 15.78 -21.83 -10.43
C GLY A 138 15.91 -21.89 -11.96
N ASP A 139 15.65 -23.06 -12.54
CA ASP A 139 15.78 -23.32 -13.98
C ASP A 139 14.80 -22.53 -14.87
N PHE A 140 13.68 -22.05 -14.32
CA PHE A 140 12.76 -21.12 -15.00
C PHE A 140 13.23 -19.66 -14.89
N PHE A 141 14.13 -19.34 -13.95
CA PHE A 141 14.78 -18.03 -13.80
C PHE A 141 16.06 -17.90 -14.63
N ARG A 142 16.06 -18.36 -15.89
CA ARG A 142 17.09 -17.88 -16.82
C ARG A 142 17.05 -16.33 -16.83
N PRO A 143 18.10 -15.60 -17.22
CA PRO A 143 17.95 -14.18 -17.52
C PRO A 143 17.06 -14.03 -18.76
N MET A 144 16.13 -13.06 -18.77
CA MET A 144 15.52 -12.64 -20.03
C MET A 144 16.63 -11.88 -20.67
N VAL A 145 17.33 -12.53 -21.59
CA VAL A 145 17.95 -11.78 -22.66
C VAL A 145 16.76 -11.29 -23.50
N TRP A 146 16.13 -10.22 -23.03
CA TRP A 146 15.48 -9.32 -23.97
C TRP A 146 16.59 -9.03 -24.97
N LYS A 147 16.46 -9.52 -26.21
CA LYS A 147 17.20 -8.95 -27.33
C LYS A 147 16.66 -7.55 -27.59
N ILE A 148 16.62 -6.70 -26.56
CA ILE A 148 16.63 -5.27 -26.78
C ILE A 148 18.03 -5.04 -27.31
N GLY A 149 18.13 -4.53 -28.53
CA GLY A 149 19.42 -4.14 -29.10
C GLY A 149 20.20 -3.25 -28.14
N ALA A 150 21.48 -3.04 -28.46
CA ALA A 150 22.44 -2.17 -27.76
C ALA A 150 21.80 -1.10 -26.84
N ALA A 151 22.34 -0.89 -25.64
CA ALA A 151 21.83 -0.03 -24.56
C ALA A 151 21.04 1.25 -24.96
N GLY A 152 21.35 1.89 -26.10
CA GLY A 152 20.56 2.98 -26.68
C GLY A 152 19.10 2.64 -27.03
N VAL A 153 18.76 1.40 -27.40
CA VAL A 153 17.37 1.00 -27.72
C VAL A 153 16.51 0.92 -26.45
N GLN A 154 17.10 0.50 -25.32
CA GLN A 154 16.41 0.52 -24.02
C GLN A 154 16.09 1.95 -23.57
N ALA A 155 17.07 2.85 -23.66
CA ALA A 155 16.89 4.25 -23.30
C ALA A 155 15.82 4.92 -24.17
N ALA A 156 15.84 4.70 -25.48
CA ALA A 156 14.84 5.25 -26.40
C ALA A 156 13.42 4.71 -26.12
N THR A 157 13.30 3.41 -25.80
CA THR A 157 12.00 2.79 -25.46
C THR A 157 11.46 3.33 -24.13
N ALA A 158 12.31 3.46 -23.11
CA ALA A 158 11.93 4.02 -21.82
C ALA A 158 11.50 5.49 -21.94
N GLN A 159 12.18 6.27 -22.79
CA GLN A 159 11.83 7.66 -23.04
C GLN A 159 10.51 7.81 -23.83
N ALA A 160 10.27 6.95 -24.81
CA ALA A 160 9.00 6.91 -25.53
C ALA A 160 7.83 6.52 -24.61
N LEU A 161 8.05 5.54 -23.72
CA LEU A 161 7.09 5.17 -22.69
C LEU A 161 6.85 6.35 -21.72
N ALA A 162 7.91 6.99 -21.24
CA ALA A 162 7.81 8.15 -20.35
C ALA A 162 6.99 9.30 -20.96
N ALA A 163 7.18 9.57 -22.26
CA ALA A 163 6.39 10.56 -22.99
C ALA A 163 4.90 10.18 -23.07
N ALA A 164 4.59 8.89 -23.17
CA ALA A 164 3.21 8.39 -23.13
C ALA A 164 2.61 8.40 -21.70
N PHE A 165 3.44 8.28 -20.66
CA PHE A 165 3.02 8.35 -19.25
C PHE A 165 2.68 9.76 -18.80
N ALA A 166 3.43 10.78 -19.24
CA ALA A 166 3.26 12.15 -18.78
C ALA A 166 1.81 12.68 -18.85
N PRO A 167 1.06 12.55 -19.97
CA PRO A 167 -0.33 13.00 -20.01
C PRO A 167 -1.26 12.18 -19.10
N LYS A 168 -0.98 10.88 -18.94
CA LYS A 168 -1.76 9.98 -18.06
C LYS A 168 -1.56 10.33 -16.59
N LEU A 169 -0.33 10.60 -16.18
CA LEU A 169 0.00 11.02 -14.81
C LEU A 169 -0.64 12.36 -14.44
N ARG A 170 -0.87 13.23 -15.44
CA ARG A 170 -1.59 14.50 -15.22
C ARG A 170 -3.06 14.30 -14.93
N SER A 171 -3.71 13.30 -15.53
CA SER A 171 -5.12 13.00 -15.27
C SER A 171 -5.30 12.20 -13.98
N ASP A 172 -4.54 11.11 -13.82
CA ASP A 172 -4.62 10.21 -12.68
C ASP A 172 -3.34 9.36 -12.56
N PHE A 173 -2.68 9.43 -11.40
CA PHE A 173 -1.50 8.64 -11.12
C PHE A 173 -1.76 7.12 -11.09
N TRP A 174 -2.87 6.69 -10.52
CA TRP A 174 -3.20 5.28 -10.35
C TRP A 174 -3.90 4.73 -11.60
N GLU A 175 -5.14 5.16 -11.89
CA GLU A 175 -5.94 4.51 -12.94
C GLU A 175 -5.33 4.69 -14.32
N ALA A 176 -5.09 5.94 -14.72
CA ALA A 176 -4.68 6.28 -16.07
C ALA A 176 -3.22 5.92 -16.34
N ALA A 177 -2.34 6.04 -15.33
CA ALA A 177 -0.91 5.81 -15.50
C ALA A 177 -0.45 4.42 -15.03
N LEU A 178 -0.43 4.17 -13.71
CA LEU A 178 0.21 2.97 -13.15
C LEU A 178 -0.59 1.69 -13.46
N LYS A 179 -1.90 1.69 -13.19
CA LYS A 179 -2.80 0.54 -13.38
C LYS A 179 -2.90 0.15 -14.85
N ASP A 180 -3.19 1.10 -15.74
CA ASP A 180 -3.23 0.86 -17.19
C ASP A 180 -1.90 0.27 -17.70
N SER A 181 -0.77 0.70 -17.14
CA SER A 181 0.53 0.15 -17.52
C SER A 181 0.78 -1.26 -16.99
N LEU A 182 0.32 -1.57 -15.77
CA LEU A 182 0.33 -2.94 -15.25
C LEU A 182 -0.57 -3.86 -16.07
N ILE A 183 -1.76 -3.40 -16.47
CA ILE A 183 -2.68 -4.12 -17.37
C ILE A 183 -2.03 -4.34 -18.73
N SER A 184 -1.41 -3.31 -19.29
CA SER A 184 -0.67 -3.39 -20.56
C SER A 184 0.46 -4.42 -20.48
N MET A 185 1.22 -4.44 -19.39
CA MET A 185 2.26 -5.45 -19.16
C MET A 185 1.70 -6.87 -19.06
N CYS A 186 0.58 -7.05 -18.36
CA CYS A 186 -0.06 -8.35 -18.17
C CYS A 186 -0.76 -8.88 -19.44
N THR A 187 -1.13 -7.97 -20.35
CA THR A 187 -1.80 -8.28 -21.63
C THR A 187 -0.79 -8.48 -22.77
N ALA A 188 0.32 -7.74 -22.75
CA ALA A 188 1.26 -7.73 -23.85
C ALA A 188 1.93 -9.12 -24.02
N PRO A 189 1.97 -9.66 -25.25
CA PRO A 189 2.63 -10.94 -25.57
C PRO A 189 4.15 -10.78 -25.59
N LEU A 190 4.74 -10.39 -24.46
CA LEU A 190 6.15 -10.01 -24.34
C LEU A 190 7.08 -11.23 -24.35
N LEU A 191 6.54 -12.40 -23.99
CA LEU A 191 7.21 -13.68 -24.13
C LEU A 191 6.70 -14.36 -25.40
N LYS A 192 7.43 -14.19 -26.50
CA LYS A 192 7.41 -15.14 -27.62
C LYS A 192 8.50 -16.18 -27.34
N PRO A 193 8.20 -17.35 -26.74
CA PRO A 193 9.21 -18.38 -26.60
C PRO A 193 9.71 -18.74 -28.00
N SER A 194 10.97 -18.41 -28.29
CA SER A 194 11.59 -18.70 -29.60
C SER A 194 11.78 -20.20 -29.84
N ILE A 195 11.64 -21.01 -28.78
CA ILE A 195 11.75 -22.47 -28.78
C ILE A 195 10.71 -22.98 -27.80
N ALA A 196 9.95 -24.02 -28.17
CA ALA A 196 9.08 -24.74 -27.24
C ALA A 196 9.91 -25.17 -26.02
N GLN A 197 9.53 -24.74 -24.82
CA GLN A 197 10.26 -25.12 -23.61
C GLN A 197 9.81 -26.53 -23.19
N PRO A 198 10.70 -27.53 -23.18
CA PRO A 198 10.35 -28.87 -22.70
C PRO A 198 9.89 -28.78 -21.24
N GLY A 199 8.74 -29.38 -20.93
CA GLY A 199 8.22 -29.49 -19.56
C GLY A 199 7.21 -28.41 -19.11
N THR A 200 7.00 -27.33 -19.88
CA THR A 200 6.00 -26.30 -19.53
C THR A 200 4.63 -26.50 -20.20
N GLY A 201 4.53 -27.42 -21.17
CA GLY A 201 3.32 -27.58 -21.99
C GLY A 201 3.01 -26.39 -22.91
N VAL A 202 3.88 -25.37 -22.94
CA VAL A 202 3.69 -24.16 -23.76
C VAL A 202 4.22 -24.42 -25.17
N ALA A 203 3.31 -24.57 -26.13
CA ALA A 203 3.66 -24.61 -27.54
C ALA A 203 4.36 -23.31 -27.96
N GLY A 204 5.34 -23.39 -28.85
CA GLY A 204 6.03 -22.23 -29.42
C GLY A 204 5.08 -21.43 -30.30
N ASN A 205 4.24 -20.58 -29.68
CA ASN A 205 3.39 -19.51 -30.22
C ASN A 205 2.21 -19.16 -29.28
N THR A 206 2.05 -19.85 -28.15
CA THR A 206 1.01 -19.47 -27.16
C THR A 206 1.36 -18.11 -26.56
N VAL A 207 0.45 -17.14 -26.74
CA VAL A 207 0.51 -15.86 -26.03
C VAL A 207 0.29 -16.16 -24.55
N LEU A 208 1.33 -15.99 -23.75
CA LEU A 208 1.23 -16.02 -22.30
C LEU A 208 0.65 -14.68 -21.87
N ASN A 209 -0.58 -14.69 -21.36
CA ASN A 209 -1.19 -13.55 -20.69
C ASN A 209 -1.34 -13.86 -19.19
N ASN A 210 -1.19 -12.86 -18.35
CA ASN A 210 -1.36 -13.04 -16.91
C ASN A 210 -2.83 -12.82 -16.53
N LYS A 211 -3.69 -13.78 -16.85
CA LYS A 211 -5.15 -13.67 -16.60
C LYS A 211 -5.49 -13.46 -15.13
N LEU A 212 -4.74 -14.08 -14.23
CA LEU A 212 -4.97 -13.96 -12.78
C LEU A 212 -4.76 -12.51 -12.32
N ALA A 213 -3.64 -11.87 -12.68
CA ALA A 213 -3.44 -10.47 -12.36
C ALA A 213 -4.42 -9.55 -13.10
N LEU A 214 -4.76 -9.85 -14.35
CA LEU A 214 -5.72 -9.05 -15.13
C LEU A 214 -7.10 -9.04 -14.49
N ASN A 215 -7.60 -10.19 -14.03
CA ASN A 215 -8.88 -10.25 -13.33
C ASN A 215 -8.84 -9.37 -12.07
N ILE A 216 -7.78 -9.47 -11.26
CA ILE A 216 -7.68 -8.62 -10.06
C ILE A 216 -7.59 -7.13 -10.40
N LEU A 217 -6.77 -6.74 -11.37
CA LEU A 217 -6.61 -5.35 -11.76
C LEU A 217 -7.86 -4.77 -12.42
N ASN A 218 -8.66 -5.57 -13.13
CA ASN A 218 -9.88 -5.10 -13.79
C ASN A 218 -11.10 -5.11 -12.86
N ASP A 219 -11.23 -6.13 -12.02
CA ASP A 219 -12.44 -6.39 -11.24
C ASP A 219 -12.45 -5.63 -9.90
N TYR A 220 -11.28 -5.27 -9.37
CA TYR A 220 -11.16 -4.66 -8.05
C TYR A 220 -10.48 -3.30 -8.12
N ASP A 221 -11.29 -2.24 -8.21
CA ASP A 221 -10.82 -0.89 -7.94
C ASP A 221 -12.00 0.01 -7.56
N GLU A 222 -12.09 0.34 -6.28
CA GLU A 222 -12.89 1.48 -5.83
C GLU A 222 -11.92 2.66 -5.63
N THR A 223 -11.63 3.40 -6.70
CA THR A 223 -10.90 4.66 -6.55
C THR A 223 -11.80 5.71 -5.95
N ILE A 224 -11.41 6.27 -4.81
CA ILE A 224 -12.23 7.25 -4.09
C ILE A 224 -12.23 8.63 -4.75
N ASP A 225 -11.22 8.98 -5.53
CA ASP A 225 -11.15 10.18 -6.37
C ASP A 225 -9.88 10.06 -7.22
N PRO A 226 -9.77 10.78 -8.36
CA PRO A 226 -8.56 10.70 -9.16
C PRO A 226 -7.33 11.15 -8.37
N VAL A 227 -6.26 10.36 -8.44
CA VAL A 227 -5.02 10.62 -7.70
C VAL A 227 -4.19 11.63 -8.47
N GLN A 228 -4.49 12.92 -8.28
CA GLN A 228 -3.88 14.03 -9.02
C GLN A 228 -2.73 14.67 -8.24
N LEU A 229 -1.66 15.02 -8.96
CA LEU A 229 -0.56 15.79 -8.39
C LEU A 229 -1.03 17.18 -7.99
N GLN A 230 -0.38 17.74 -6.97
CA GLN A 230 -0.55 19.13 -6.56
C GLN A 230 -0.36 20.08 -7.76
N PRO A 231 -1.20 21.12 -7.94
CA PRO A 231 -1.18 21.95 -9.14
C PRO A 231 0.15 22.67 -9.35
N ASP A 232 0.83 23.01 -8.25
CA ASP A 232 2.14 23.66 -8.27
C ASP A 232 3.29 22.71 -8.65
N LEU A 233 3.03 21.39 -8.62
CA LEU A 233 3.94 20.35 -9.09
C LEU A 233 3.64 19.91 -10.54
N ALA A 234 2.61 20.47 -11.19
CA ALA A 234 2.11 20.05 -12.50
C ALA A 234 2.98 20.49 -13.70
N HIS A 235 4.30 20.54 -13.53
CA HIS A 235 5.26 20.87 -14.58
C HIS A 235 5.56 19.64 -15.47
N ASP A 236 5.62 19.81 -16.79
CA ASP A 236 5.83 18.69 -17.75
C ASP A 236 7.06 17.85 -17.43
N ARG A 237 8.15 18.48 -17.00
CA ARG A 237 9.39 17.77 -16.59
C ARG A 237 9.19 16.84 -15.40
N VAL A 238 8.39 17.25 -14.40
CA VAL A 238 8.06 16.40 -13.24
C VAL A 238 7.34 15.15 -13.74
N PHE A 239 6.30 15.31 -14.56
CA PHE A 239 5.56 14.19 -15.14
C PHE A 239 6.43 13.28 -16.01
N GLN A 240 7.32 13.84 -16.83
CA GLN A 240 8.25 13.05 -17.66
C GLN A 240 9.21 12.22 -16.80
N ALA A 241 9.79 12.79 -15.75
CA ALA A 241 10.71 12.06 -14.89
C ALA A 241 10.01 11.00 -14.03
N MET A 242 8.80 11.29 -13.52
CA MET A 242 7.95 10.31 -12.86
C MET A 242 7.61 9.17 -13.81
N GLY A 243 7.17 9.50 -15.04
CA GLY A 243 6.87 8.53 -16.09
C GLY A 243 8.08 7.68 -16.46
N LEU A 244 9.27 8.28 -16.56
CA LEU A 244 10.51 7.56 -16.83
C LEU A 244 10.90 6.63 -15.67
N SER A 245 10.75 7.07 -14.42
CA SER A 245 11.00 6.23 -13.25
C SER A 245 10.05 5.03 -13.20
N ILE A 246 8.75 5.25 -13.44
CA ILE A 246 7.74 4.18 -13.48
C ILE A 246 8.05 3.23 -14.64
N ALA A 247 8.28 3.75 -15.84
CA ALA A 247 8.63 2.95 -17.01
C ALA A 247 9.87 2.10 -16.74
N ASN A 248 10.93 2.70 -16.18
CA ASN A 248 12.14 1.97 -15.84
C ASN A 248 11.87 0.88 -14.81
N ALA A 249 11.17 1.17 -13.71
CA ALA A 249 10.94 0.17 -12.67
C ALA A 249 10.02 -0.98 -13.13
N LEU A 250 9.00 -0.67 -13.93
CA LEU A 250 8.09 -1.65 -14.49
C LEU A 250 8.78 -2.53 -15.53
N TRP A 251 9.51 -1.93 -16.49
CA TRP A 251 10.01 -2.64 -17.66
C TRP A 251 11.45 -3.16 -17.53
N SER A 252 12.33 -2.53 -16.74
CA SER A 252 13.74 -2.96 -16.65
C SER A 252 13.93 -4.24 -15.85
N GLN A 253 13.12 -4.47 -14.81
CA GLN A 253 13.27 -5.63 -13.91
C GLN A 253 12.20 -6.68 -14.18
N GLY A 254 12.24 -7.25 -15.37
CA GLY A 254 11.19 -8.13 -15.85
C GLY A 254 11.08 -9.53 -15.22
N ARG A 255 12.16 -10.04 -14.59
CA ARG A 255 12.21 -11.42 -14.04
C ARG A 255 12.39 -11.41 -12.53
N GLY A 256 11.80 -12.40 -11.86
CA GLY A 256 11.93 -12.59 -10.41
C GLY A 256 11.18 -11.58 -9.55
N VAL A 257 10.41 -10.69 -10.16
CA VAL A 257 9.61 -9.66 -9.48
C VAL A 257 8.14 -9.85 -9.88
N THR A 258 7.28 -9.97 -8.88
CA THR A 258 5.84 -10.18 -9.02
C THR A 258 5.15 -8.87 -9.41
N VAL A 259 3.92 -8.95 -9.96
CA VAL A 259 3.09 -7.75 -10.19
C VAL A 259 2.94 -6.96 -8.89
N TRP A 260 2.67 -7.67 -7.79
CA TRP A 260 2.55 -7.10 -6.45
C TRP A 260 3.78 -6.30 -6.03
N SER A 261 4.98 -6.86 -6.14
CA SER A 261 6.21 -6.19 -5.70
C SER A 261 6.57 -4.99 -6.58
N LYS A 262 6.32 -5.05 -7.90
CA LYS A 262 6.45 -3.89 -8.78
C LYS A 262 5.51 -2.76 -8.38
N MET A 263 4.24 -3.11 -8.17
CA MET A 263 3.21 -2.16 -7.76
C MET A 263 3.58 -1.50 -6.43
N LEU A 264 3.84 -2.27 -5.37
CA LEU A 264 4.22 -1.71 -4.06
C LEU A 264 5.49 -0.86 -4.11
N SER A 265 6.48 -1.28 -4.90
CA SER A 265 7.71 -0.48 -5.08
C SER A 265 7.43 0.88 -5.71
N GLN A 266 6.48 0.96 -6.66
CA GLN A 266 6.09 2.24 -7.23
C GLN A 266 5.24 3.06 -6.26
N LEU A 267 4.21 2.46 -5.66
CA LEU A 267 3.33 3.17 -4.71
C LEU A 267 4.13 3.79 -3.56
N SER A 268 5.04 3.03 -2.94
CA SER A 268 5.89 3.53 -1.86
C SER A 268 6.84 4.67 -2.28
N ALA A 269 7.33 4.67 -3.53
CA ALA A 269 8.20 5.73 -4.04
C ALA A 269 7.50 7.09 -4.18
N PHE A 270 6.16 7.11 -4.15
CA PHE A 270 5.33 8.31 -4.25
C PHE A 270 4.50 8.60 -2.99
N GLY A 271 4.70 7.87 -1.88
CA GLY A 271 3.88 8.07 -0.67
C GLY A 271 2.44 7.57 -0.83
N VAL A 272 2.19 6.66 -1.78
CA VAL A 272 0.88 6.07 -2.02
C VAL A 272 0.83 4.71 -1.31
N GLY A 273 -0.29 4.43 -0.64
CA GLY A 273 -0.54 3.17 0.05
C GLY A 273 -1.49 2.29 -0.74
N PHE A 274 -1.24 0.98 -0.70
CA PHE A 274 -2.22 -0.05 -1.05
C PHE A 274 -3.03 -0.38 0.20
N ILE A 275 -4.34 -0.15 0.15
CA ILE A 275 -5.27 -0.32 1.28
C ILE A 275 -6.20 -1.48 0.92
N PRO A 276 -6.07 -2.65 1.56
CA PRO A 276 -6.93 -3.78 1.24
C PRO A 276 -8.33 -3.64 1.83
N ALA A 277 -9.31 -4.24 1.16
CA ALA A 277 -10.68 -4.48 1.66
C ALA A 277 -11.02 -5.98 1.65
N ALA A 278 -12.23 -6.29 2.13
CA ALA A 278 -12.79 -7.63 2.19
C ALA A 278 -12.77 -8.35 0.84
N ASP A 279 -13.13 -7.67 -0.25
CA ASP A 279 -13.24 -8.24 -1.57
C ASP A 279 -12.30 -7.63 -2.61
N GLY A 280 -11.87 -6.39 -2.42
CA GLY A 280 -10.93 -5.71 -3.31
C GLY A 280 -9.83 -4.94 -2.58
N PHE A 281 -9.46 -3.81 -3.17
CA PHE A 281 -8.48 -2.90 -2.60
C PHE A 281 -8.73 -1.49 -3.12
N MET A 282 -8.01 -0.55 -2.54
CA MET A 282 -7.92 0.82 -2.98
C MET A 282 -6.47 1.29 -2.94
N VAL A 283 -6.13 2.19 -3.85
CA VAL A 283 -4.84 2.87 -3.87
C VAL A 283 -5.08 4.34 -3.58
N ALA A 284 -4.46 4.86 -2.52
CA ALA A 284 -4.65 6.25 -2.12
C ALA A 284 -3.38 6.88 -1.56
N PRO A 285 -3.16 8.19 -1.73
CA PRO A 285 -2.07 8.90 -1.09
C PRO A 285 -2.19 8.83 0.43
N VAL A 286 -1.11 8.41 1.11
CA VAL A 286 -1.07 8.26 2.57
C VAL A 286 -0.04 9.21 3.14
N ALA A 287 -0.51 10.24 3.83
CA ALA A 287 0.36 11.15 4.55
C ALA A 287 0.72 10.53 5.91
N PRO A 288 2.01 10.37 6.24
CA PRO A 288 2.44 9.70 7.47
C PRO A 288 2.16 10.52 8.73
N MET A 289 1.92 11.83 8.61
CA MET A 289 1.66 12.64 9.79
C MET A 289 0.78 13.86 9.47
N LEU A 290 -0.54 13.67 9.38
CA LEU A 290 -1.47 14.79 9.22
C LEU A 290 -1.57 15.66 10.48
N ALA A 291 -1.68 16.97 10.30
CA ALA A 291 -1.85 17.93 11.38
C ALA A 291 -3.23 17.78 12.05
N SER A 292 -3.30 17.84 13.39
CA SER A 292 -4.59 17.69 14.11
C SER A 292 -5.60 18.81 13.85
N THR A 293 -5.18 19.90 13.21
CA THR A 293 -6.06 20.99 12.77
C THR A 293 -7.04 20.55 11.69
N ILE A 294 -6.77 19.44 10.99
CA ILE A 294 -7.63 18.86 9.96
C ILE A 294 -8.62 17.91 10.62
N THR A 295 -9.69 18.46 11.20
CA THR A 295 -10.61 17.70 12.04
C THR A 295 -11.37 16.60 11.30
N ASP A 296 -11.59 16.75 10.00
CA ASP A 296 -12.30 15.79 9.15
C ASP A 296 -11.42 14.63 8.66
N ALA A 297 -10.10 14.67 8.90
CA ALA A 297 -9.18 13.61 8.54
C ALA A 297 -9.06 12.51 9.59
N PHE A 298 -9.56 12.72 10.82
CA PHE A 298 -9.40 11.76 11.92
C PHE A 298 -10.71 11.08 12.27
N THR A 299 -10.63 9.76 12.46
CA THR A 299 -11.70 9.00 13.10
C THR A 299 -11.47 8.92 14.60
N ASP A 300 -12.48 9.30 15.38
CA ASP A 300 -12.39 9.29 16.84
C ASP A 300 -12.54 7.87 17.41
N ILE A 301 -11.72 7.58 18.42
CA ILE A 301 -11.82 6.39 19.29
C ILE A 301 -11.91 6.90 20.74
N GLY A 302 -13.08 6.79 21.35
CA GLY A 302 -13.29 7.19 22.75
C GLY A 302 -12.62 6.23 23.76
N ALA A 303 -12.33 6.73 24.96
CA ALA A 303 -11.69 5.95 26.02
C ALA A 303 -12.50 4.71 26.45
N ALA A 304 -13.83 4.76 26.28
CA ALA A 304 -14.74 3.65 26.60
C ALA A 304 -14.91 2.62 25.46
N GLU A 305 -14.23 2.82 24.33
CA GLU A 305 -14.33 1.93 23.16
C GLU A 305 -13.24 0.85 23.12
N TYR A 306 -12.14 1.05 23.85
CA TYR A 306 -11.06 0.09 23.96
C TYR A 306 -10.90 -0.43 25.38
N SER A 307 -10.43 -1.67 25.49
CA SER A 307 -10.19 -2.35 26.76
C SER A 307 -8.72 -2.32 27.15
N SER A 308 -7.82 -2.24 26.18
CA SER A 308 -6.39 -2.19 26.42
C SER A 308 -5.68 -1.39 25.34
N ILE A 309 -4.60 -0.72 25.76
CA ILE A 309 -3.65 -0.06 24.89
C ILE A 309 -2.25 -0.41 25.39
N VAL A 310 -1.38 -0.80 24.46
CA VAL A 310 0.04 -1.03 24.73
C VAL A 310 0.82 -0.12 23.82
N THR A 311 1.51 0.85 24.41
CA THR A 311 2.31 1.84 23.68
C THR A 311 3.78 1.46 23.74
N THR A 312 4.48 1.64 22.64
CA THR A 312 5.94 1.53 22.58
C THR A 312 6.47 2.76 21.84
N GLY A 313 7.52 3.37 22.37
CA GLY A 313 8.03 4.63 21.83
C GLY A 313 9.55 4.62 21.80
N PHE A 314 10.10 4.77 20.60
CA PHE A 314 11.50 5.12 20.42
C PHE A 314 11.55 6.37 19.55
N ARG A 315 11.95 7.50 20.14
CA ARG A 315 12.22 8.71 19.37
C ARG A 315 13.68 8.70 18.95
N ARG A 316 13.92 8.63 17.65
CA ARG A 316 15.22 8.97 17.10
C ARG A 316 15.31 10.50 17.00
N PRO A 317 16.24 11.17 17.70
CA PRO A 317 16.39 12.60 17.56
C PRO A 317 16.98 12.88 16.18
N ILE A 318 16.13 13.18 15.21
CA ILE A 318 16.52 13.64 13.88
C ILE A 318 16.26 15.13 13.77
N SER A 319 17.25 15.88 13.28
CA SER A 319 17.16 17.33 13.07
C SER A 319 16.78 17.67 11.63
N GLY A 320 16.84 16.70 10.71
CA GLY A 320 16.43 16.91 9.34
C GLY A 320 16.71 15.72 8.44
N VAL A 321 16.19 15.79 7.22
CA VAL A 321 16.44 14.83 6.14
C VAL A 321 17.03 15.58 4.96
N LYS A 322 18.09 15.03 4.36
CA LYS A 322 18.61 15.47 3.06
C LYS A 322 18.59 14.32 2.06
N PHE A 323 18.00 14.57 0.91
CA PHE A 323 18.18 13.71 -0.25
C PHE A 323 19.53 13.96 -0.89
N VAL A 324 20.29 12.89 -1.12
CA VAL A 324 21.51 12.94 -1.90
C VAL A 324 21.25 12.35 -3.27
N VAL A 325 21.59 13.16 -4.27
CA VAL A 325 21.55 12.81 -5.68
C VAL A 325 22.97 12.39 -6.07
N GLY A 326 23.19 11.08 -6.21
CA GLY A 326 24.50 10.53 -6.53
C GLY A 326 24.72 10.47 -8.04
N SER A 327 25.68 11.23 -8.57
CA SER A 327 26.10 11.05 -9.96
C SER A 327 26.94 9.78 -10.07
N SER A 328 26.50 8.81 -10.88
CA SER A 328 27.37 7.71 -11.29
C SER A 328 28.24 8.21 -12.46
N GLY A 329 29.56 8.20 -12.26
CA GLY A 329 30.50 8.49 -13.34
C GLY A 329 30.28 7.52 -14.51
N LEU A 330 30.27 8.05 -15.73
CA LEU A 330 30.19 7.27 -16.97
C LEU A 330 31.16 6.08 -16.91
N SER A 331 30.60 4.87 -16.92
CA SER A 331 31.36 3.62 -16.95
C SER A 331 32.20 3.56 -18.24
N GLY A 332 33.52 3.49 -18.09
CA GLY A 332 34.46 3.34 -19.20
C GLY A 332 35.93 3.48 -18.79
N VAL A 333 36.22 4.13 -17.67
CA VAL A 333 37.57 4.24 -17.10
C VAL A 333 37.56 3.69 -15.68
N SER A 334 38.48 2.77 -15.39
CA SER A 334 38.69 2.05 -14.11
C SER A 334 38.95 2.90 -12.87
N THR A 335 38.64 4.19 -12.88
CA THR A 335 38.61 5.01 -11.69
C THR A 335 37.40 4.64 -10.84
N PRO A 336 37.55 4.38 -9.52
CA PRO A 336 36.41 4.17 -8.64
C PRO A 336 35.48 5.35 -8.80
N ALA A 337 34.25 5.10 -9.26
CA ALA A 337 33.27 6.15 -9.52
C ALA A 337 33.08 6.96 -8.25
N ARG A 338 33.66 8.16 -8.20
CA ARG A 338 33.39 9.10 -7.12
C ARG A 338 31.92 9.46 -7.25
N GLN A 339 31.10 8.99 -6.33
CA GLN A 339 29.74 9.47 -6.19
C GLN A 339 29.84 10.93 -5.74
N PHE A 340 29.63 11.85 -6.66
CA PHE A 340 29.49 13.25 -6.32
C PHE A 340 28.05 13.50 -5.85
N ILE A 341 27.90 14.20 -4.73
CA ILE A 341 26.61 14.75 -4.31
C ILE A 341 26.32 15.91 -5.25
N SER A 342 25.44 15.71 -6.25
CA SER A 342 25.13 16.74 -7.24
C SER A 342 24.08 17.74 -6.77
N ALA A 343 23.25 17.37 -5.79
CA ALA A 343 22.32 18.28 -5.11
C ALA A 343 21.91 17.69 -3.75
N ALA A 344 21.59 18.56 -2.80
CA ALA A 344 20.99 18.19 -1.53
C ALA A 344 19.73 19.02 -1.27
N PHE A 345 18.57 18.36 -1.32
CA PHE A 345 17.29 18.94 -0.92
C PHE A 345 16.93 18.40 0.45
N GLY A 346 16.40 19.24 1.33
CA GLY A 346 16.11 18.75 2.67
C GLY A 346 15.18 19.63 3.46
N TRP A 347 14.68 19.04 4.53
CA TRP A 347 13.89 19.70 5.54
C TRP A 347 14.64 19.58 6.88
N CYS A 348 14.70 20.65 7.66
CA CYS A 348 15.36 20.65 8.96
C CYS A 348 14.44 21.32 9.99
N THR A 349 14.42 20.77 11.20
CA THR A 349 13.77 21.41 12.34
C THR A 349 14.49 22.75 12.64
N PRO A 350 13.77 23.75 13.18
CA PRO A 350 14.41 24.98 13.67
C PRO A 350 15.42 24.73 14.81
N SER A 351 15.23 23.63 15.56
CA SER A 351 16.20 23.16 16.55
C SER A 351 17.38 22.47 15.87
N ASN A 352 18.61 22.84 16.24
CA ASN A 352 19.83 22.16 15.77
C ASN A 352 20.10 20.83 16.50
N ASP A 353 19.18 20.39 17.36
CA ASP A 353 19.33 19.18 18.15
C ASP A 353 18.87 17.96 17.35
N GLY A 354 19.79 17.02 17.11
CA GLY A 354 19.50 15.74 16.45
C GLY A 354 20.43 15.41 15.29
N GLN A 355 20.27 14.20 14.76
CA GLN A 355 21.04 13.69 13.63
C GLN A 355 20.44 14.15 12.31
N LEU A 356 21.30 14.52 11.37
CA LEU A 356 20.91 14.74 9.98
C LEU A 356 20.86 13.39 9.27
N LEU A 357 19.67 13.01 8.78
CA LEU A 357 19.51 11.79 8.00
C LEU A 357 19.78 12.09 6.53
N VAL A 358 20.69 11.32 5.93
CA VAL A 358 21.03 11.41 4.51
C VAL A 358 20.46 10.18 3.81
N VAL A 359 19.54 10.39 2.87
CA VAL A 359 18.81 9.34 2.15
C VAL A 359 19.04 9.50 0.64
N PRO A 360 19.17 8.42 -0.15
CA PRO A 360 19.17 8.56 -1.61
C PRO A 360 17.85 9.17 -2.10
N ALA A 361 17.95 10.11 -3.04
CA ALA A 361 16.76 10.66 -3.69
C ALA A 361 16.01 9.57 -4.49
N PRO A 362 14.66 9.59 -4.54
CA PRO A 362 13.92 8.77 -5.49
C PRO A 362 14.39 9.03 -6.94
N ALA A 363 14.38 7.99 -7.78
CA ALA A 363 14.93 8.09 -9.14
C ALA A 363 14.27 9.20 -9.98
N TRP A 364 12.97 9.44 -9.81
CA TRP A 364 12.26 10.52 -10.51
C TRP A 364 12.65 11.94 -10.03
N VAL A 365 13.15 12.08 -8.79
CA VAL A 365 13.73 13.33 -8.28
C VAL A 365 15.12 13.54 -8.91
N TYR A 366 15.90 12.45 -9.05
CA TYR A 366 17.23 12.47 -9.67
C TYR A 366 17.20 12.87 -11.16
N LEU A 367 16.30 12.27 -11.94
CA LEU A 367 16.25 12.40 -13.41
C LEU A 367 15.92 13.82 -13.91
N ASN A 368 15.44 14.70 -13.03
CA ASN A 368 15.22 16.11 -13.35
C ASN A 368 16.45 17.00 -13.10
N GLY A 369 17.40 16.56 -12.28
CA GLY A 369 18.62 17.30 -11.97
C GLY A 369 19.76 17.04 -12.96
N THR A 370 19.68 15.96 -13.76
CA THR A 370 20.59 15.74 -14.88
C THR A 370 20.10 16.55 -16.07
N THR A 371 20.73 17.71 -16.27
CA THR A 371 20.90 18.37 -17.56
C THR A 371 20.93 17.32 -18.68
N THR A 372 20.05 17.48 -19.67
CA THR A 372 20.09 16.66 -20.88
C THR A 372 21.49 16.76 -21.51
N ALA A 373 21.87 15.79 -22.34
CA ALA A 373 23.11 15.88 -23.10
C ALA A 373 23.24 17.20 -23.90
N ASP A 374 22.11 17.84 -24.23
CA ASP A 374 22.02 19.16 -24.86
C ASP A 374 22.48 20.32 -23.94
N ASP A 375 22.21 20.25 -22.63
CA ASP A 375 22.68 21.23 -21.64
C ASP A 375 24.19 21.06 -21.34
N ILE A 376 24.72 19.84 -21.48
CA ILE A 376 26.16 19.56 -21.43
C ILE A 376 26.83 20.05 -22.72
N ALA A 377 26.18 19.89 -23.88
CA ALA A 377 26.67 20.39 -25.16
C ALA A 377 26.66 21.94 -25.26
N SER A 378 25.74 22.61 -24.54
CA SER A 378 25.68 24.07 -24.47
C SER A 378 26.69 24.72 -23.50
N GLY A 379 27.52 23.93 -22.81
CA GLY A 379 28.57 24.43 -21.94
C GLY A 379 28.09 24.95 -20.58
N ALA A 380 26.85 24.66 -20.18
CA ALA A 380 26.31 25.06 -18.89
C ALA A 380 26.82 24.13 -17.76
N THR A 381 28.04 24.36 -17.29
CA THR A 381 28.53 23.73 -16.05
C THR A 381 27.81 24.32 -14.84
N ILE A 382 26.95 23.54 -14.19
CA ILE A 382 26.20 23.96 -12.97
C ILE A 382 27.10 23.99 -11.71
N PHE A 383 28.35 23.51 -11.79
CA PHE A 383 29.32 23.63 -10.70
C PHE A 383 30.63 24.24 -11.18
N SER A 384 30.72 25.57 -11.17
CA SER A 384 31.98 26.30 -11.30
C SER A 384 32.77 26.25 -9.97
N GLY A 385 33.23 25.05 -9.63
CA GLY A 385 34.36 24.92 -8.70
C GLY A 385 35.66 25.29 -9.42
N GLY A 386 35.87 26.57 -9.70
CA GLY A 386 37.13 27.13 -10.19
C GLY A 386 37.51 26.82 -11.64
N SER A 387 37.86 27.88 -12.37
CA SER A 387 38.37 27.95 -13.75
C SER A 387 37.39 27.72 -14.91
N ASN A 388 37.15 28.82 -15.65
CA ASN A 388 36.23 29.03 -16.76
C ASN A 388 36.34 28.01 -17.91
N PRO A 389 35.22 27.56 -18.51
CA PRO A 389 35.19 27.09 -19.88
C PRO A 389 34.73 28.19 -20.84
N THR A 390 35.49 28.32 -21.92
CA THR A 390 35.27 29.16 -23.11
C THR A 390 34.03 28.75 -23.91
N ALA A 391 33.40 29.76 -24.53
CA ALA A 391 32.10 29.74 -25.20
C ALA A 391 31.91 28.71 -26.33
N VAL A 392 30.66 28.22 -26.47
CA VAL A 392 30.14 27.42 -27.60
C VAL A 392 29.18 28.29 -28.45
N PRO A 393 29.11 28.11 -29.80
CA PRO A 393 28.42 29.04 -30.70
C PRO A 393 26.89 28.95 -30.65
N ALA A 394 26.25 30.10 -30.85
CA ALA A 394 24.81 30.30 -30.82
C ALA A 394 24.08 29.68 -32.02
N GLY A 395 23.07 28.84 -31.74
CA GLY A 395 22.11 28.37 -32.73
C GLY A 395 21.00 27.55 -32.08
N GLU A 396 19.79 28.12 -32.06
CA GLU A 396 18.49 27.60 -31.56
C GLU A 396 18.06 28.05 -30.15
N THR A 397 17.33 29.17 -30.13
CA THR A 397 16.57 29.69 -29.00
C THR A 397 15.30 28.86 -28.79
N LYS A 398 15.41 27.70 -28.13
CA LYS A 398 14.29 27.22 -27.31
C LYS A 398 14.17 28.17 -26.11
N ALA A 399 12.95 28.46 -25.67
CA ALA A 399 12.70 29.29 -24.50
C ALA A 399 13.38 28.65 -23.28
N ASN A 400 14.60 29.08 -22.99
CA ASN A 400 15.38 28.62 -21.86
C ASN A 400 14.70 29.15 -20.60
N GLN A 401 13.82 28.35 -19.99
CA GLN A 401 13.65 28.43 -18.54
C GLN A 401 15.04 28.42 -17.95
N THR A 402 15.43 29.48 -17.25
CA THR A 402 16.80 29.53 -16.73
C THR A 402 16.99 28.36 -15.77
N VAL A 403 18.18 27.77 -15.73
CA VAL A 403 18.53 26.72 -14.76
C VAL A 403 18.16 27.17 -13.33
N THR A 404 18.22 28.47 -13.07
CA THR A 404 17.77 29.14 -11.84
C THR A 404 16.26 29.01 -11.61
N ASP A 405 15.40 29.18 -12.61
CA ASP A 405 13.94 28.99 -12.49
C ASP A 405 13.56 27.53 -12.24
N LEU A 406 14.30 26.59 -12.84
CA LEU A 406 14.18 25.16 -12.56
C LEU A 406 14.66 24.83 -11.14
N PHE A 407 15.80 25.37 -10.71
CA PHE A 407 16.27 25.18 -9.34
C PHE A 407 15.34 25.83 -8.30
N ASN A 408 14.70 26.96 -8.63
CA ASN A 408 13.75 27.64 -7.77
C ASN A 408 12.38 26.95 -7.70
N SER A 409 11.87 26.42 -8.82
CA SER A 409 10.66 25.57 -8.85
C SER A 409 10.85 24.25 -8.12
N TRP A 410 12.09 23.75 -8.06
CA TRP A 410 12.49 22.59 -7.25
C TRP A 410 13.07 22.97 -5.89
N GLY A 411 13.11 24.28 -5.61
CA GLY A 411 13.73 24.88 -4.44
C GLY A 411 12.86 24.69 -3.21
N LYS A 412 12.84 25.65 -2.29
CA LYS A 412 12.23 25.52 -0.96
C LYS A 412 10.78 24.96 -0.94
N ASN A 413 10.01 25.19 -2.02
CA ASN A 413 8.62 24.74 -2.14
C ASN A 413 8.40 23.63 -3.18
N GLY A 414 9.47 23.12 -3.80
CA GLY A 414 9.38 22.09 -4.82
C GLY A 414 9.07 20.69 -4.27
N PRO A 415 8.95 19.68 -5.14
CA PRO A 415 8.58 18.33 -4.73
C PRO A 415 9.65 17.70 -3.84
N ALA A 416 10.94 17.97 -4.07
CA ALA A 416 12.02 17.33 -3.34
C ALA A 416 12.05 17.70 -1.83
N PRO A 417 11.96 18.99 -1.41
CA PRO A 417 11.82 19.31 0.02
C PRO A 417 10.53 18.78 0.66
N ARG A 418 9.41 18.75 -0.08
CA ARG A 418 8.15 18.16 0.42
C ARG A 418 8.29 16.67 0.70
N LEU A 419 8.89 15.91 -0.22
CA LEU A 419 9.21 14.51 0.04
C LEU A 419 10.21 14.34 1.19
N ALA A 420 11.19 15.25 1.32
CA ALA A 420 12.16 15.17 2.41
C ALA A 420 11.48 15.39 3.76
N HIS A 421 10.47 16.29 3.81
CA HIS A 421 9.62 16.48 4.98
C HIS A 421 8.78 15.24 5.28
N MET A 422 8.18 14.60 4.28
CA MET A 422 7.45 13.34 4.46
C MET A 422 8.34 12.22 5.00
N VAL A 423 9.57 12.09 4.48
CA VAL A 423 10.56 11.13 4.99
C VAL A 423 10.99 11.50 6.41
N PHE A 424 11.11 12.79 6.72
CA PHE A 424 11.38 13.27 8.07
C PHE A 424 10.25 12.85 9.03
N CYS A 425 8.99 13.11 8.68
CA CYS A 425 7.83 12.73 9.50
C CYS A 425 7.80 11.22 9.76
N ASN A 426 8.05 10.42 8.71
CA ASN A 426 8.16 8.97 8.83
C ASN A 426 9.26 8.53 9.80
N GLU A 427 10.47 9.08 9.66
CA GLU A 427 11.62 8.66 10.46
C GLU A 427 11.64 9.22 11.88
N ALA A 428 11.11 10.43 12.10
CA ALA A 428 11.06 11.09 13.42
C ALA A 428 10.17 10.32 14.41
N PHE A 429 9.08 9.74 13.90
CA PHE A 429 8.12 8.98 14.70
C PHE A 429 8.19 7.48 14.41
N ARG A 430 9.21 7.02 13.69
CA ARG A 430 9.45 5.60 13.43
C ARG A 430 9.68 4.87 14.75
N GLY A 431 8.88 3.85 15.00
CA GLY A 431 8.93 3.07 16.24
C GLY A 431 8.07 3.61 17.38
N ASN A 432 7.42 4.78 17.21
CA ASN A 432 6.32 5.19 18.07
C ASN A 432 5.05 4.46 17.61
N THR A 433 4.78 3.32 18.23
CA THR A 433 3.67 2.45 17.87
C THR A 433 2.77 2.17 19.06
N ALA A 434 1.52 1.83 18.81
CA ALA A 434 0.62 1.36 19.85
C ALA A 434 -0.24 0.22 19.32
N THR A 435 -0.55 -0.74 20.17
CA THR A 435 -1.56 -1.76 19.89
C THR A 435 -2.78 -1.45 20.73
N LEU A 436 -3.92 -1.17 20.09
CA LEU A 436 -5.16 -0.80 20.75
C LEU A 436 -6.21 -1.87 20.47
N SER A 437 -6.67 -2.56 21.52
CA SER A 437 -7.69 -3.62 21.41
C SER A 437 -8.98 -3.18 22.07
N GLY A 438 -10.09 -3.34 21.36
CA GLY A 438 -11.39 -2.81 21.78
C GLY A 438 -12.58 -3.49 21.13
N LYS A 439 -13.71 -2.77 21.12
CA LYS A 439 -14.98 -3.20 20.51
C LYS A 439 -14.81 -3.52 19.02
N LEU A 440 -15.73 -4.33 18.48
CA LEU A 440 -15.79 -4.61 17.05
C LEU A 440 -16.08 -3.32 16.25
N ARG A 441 -15.23 -3.00 15.28
CA ARG A 441 -15.31 -1.83 14.40
C ARG A 441 -14.83 -2.24 13.01
N PHE A 442 -15.58 -1.80 11.99
CA PHE A 442 -15.23 -1.97 10.58
C PHE A 442 -15.08 -0.63 9.85
N ASP A 443 -15.32 0.48 10.57
CA ASP A 443 -15.34 1.85 10.05
C ASP A 443 -13.96 2.51 10.04
N ILE A 444 -12.93 1.82 10.53
CA ILE A 444 -11.55 2.29 10.55
C ILE A 444 -10.70 1.33 9.72
N PRO A 445 -10.41 1.65 8.44
CA PRO A 445 -9.55 0.84 7.59
C PRO A 445 -8.05 1.01 7.90
N PRO A 446 -7.18 0.12 7.41
CA PRO A 446 -5.75 0.40 7.32
C PRO A 446 -5.50 1.73 6.58
N ALA A 447 -4.41 2.41 6.93
CA ALA A 447 -4.02 3.76 6.54
C ALA A 447 -4.91 4.90 7.08
N ALA A 448 -6.00 4.62 7.80
CA ALA A 448 -6.80 5.67 8.42
C ALA A 448 -6.00 6.45 9.47
N CYS A 449 -6.28 7.75 9.60
CA CYS A 449 -5.81 8.55 10.71
C CYS A 449 -6.84 8.49 11.85
N VAL A 450 -6.37 8.25 13.07
CA VAL A 450 -7.23 8.15 14.26
C VAL A 450 -6.83 9.15 15.33
N ARG A 451 -7.83 9.68 16.02
CA ARG A 451 -7.67 10.49 17.23
C ARG A 451 -8.23 9.69 18.39
N VAL A 452 -7.35 9.31 19.31
CA VAL A 452 -7.71 8.41 20.41
C VAL A 452 -7.70 9.16 21.72
N GLU A 453 -8.81 9.07 22.46
CA GLU A 453 -8.93 9.62 23.81
C GLU A 453 -8.17 8.73 24.80
N ALA A 454 -7.22 9.29 25.54
CA ALA A 454 -6.45 8.57 26.54
C ALA A 454 -7.31 8.21 27.76
N ALA A 455 -7.25 6.94 28.19
CA ALA A 455 -7.95 6.46 29.37
C ALA A 455 -7.05 6.61 30.62
N GLY A 456 -7.39 7.55 31.52
CA GLY A 456 -6.72 7.70 32.82
C GLY A 456 -5.35 8.43 32.78
N ASN A 457 -4.47 8.12 33.74
CA ASN A 457 -3.10 8.68 33.85
C ASN A 457 -2.12 7.93 32.93
N ASP A 458 -2.46 7.75 31.65
CA ASP A 458 -1.61 7.02 30.72
C ASP A 458 -0.30 7.78 30.43
N LEU A 459 0.74 7.11 29.92
CA LEU A 459 2.14 7.59 29.76
C LEU A 459 2.29 8.98 29.10
N TYR A 460 1.29 9.43 28.35
CA TYR A 460 1.28 10.72 27.65
C TYR A 460 0.60 11.86 28.41
N THR A 461 0.07 11.59 29.61
CA THR A 461 -0.79 12.52 30.36
C THR A 461 -0.08 13.20 31.52
N SER A 462 0.36 14.45 31.32
CA SER A 462 1.00 15.26 32.38
C SER A 462 0.04 16.22 33.10
N LYS A 463 -1.22 16.36 32.64
CA LYS A 463 -2.22 17.26 33.25
C LYS A 463 -3.57 16.56 33.41
N LYS A 464 -4.09 16.53 34.64
CA LYS A 464 -5.24 15.73 35.10
C LYS A 464 -6.62 16.18 34.59
N ASP A 465 -6.77 17.38 34.04
CA ASP A 465 -8.10 18.01 33.89
C ASP A 465 -8.52 18.35 32.45
N GLU A 466 -7.78 17.91 31.43
CA GLU A 466 -8.15 18.10 30.02
C GLU A 466 -8.19 16.76 29.29
N LYS A 467 -9.22 16.52 28.46
CA LYS A 467 -9.28 15.32 27.61
C LYS A 467 -8.04 15.29 26.74
N GLN A 468 -7.17 14.32 27.01
CA GLN A 468 -5.94 14.18 26.27
C GLN A 468 -6.16 13.23 25.10
N TYR A 469 -5.76 13.68 23.92
CA TYR A 469 -5.80 12.88 22.71
C TYR A 469 -4.39 12.62 22.22
N PHE A 470 -4.16 11.41 21.74
CA PHE A 470 -3.04 11.12 20.87
C PHE A 470 -3.55 10.84 19.45
N TYR A 471 -2.67 11.07 18.50
CA TYR A 471 -2.93 10.93 17.07
C TYR A 471 -2.05 9.83 16.52
N ALA A 472 -2.58 9.01 15.62
CA ALA A 472 -1.83 7.92 15.03
C ALA A 472 -2.39 7.55 13.65
N ASN A 473 -1.59 6.80 12.89
CA ASN A 473 -2.05 6.16 11.66
C ASN A 473 -2.24 4.67 11.91
N VAL A 474 -3.30 4.11 11.37
CA VAL A 474 -3.60 2.68 11.46
C VAL A 474 -2.75 1.96 10.42
N GLU A 475 -1.70 1.25 10.85
CA GLU A 475 -0.87 0.43 9.97
C GLU A 475 -1.58 -0.89 9.62
N GLY A 476 -2.35 -1.44 10.56
CA GLY A 476 -3.14 -2.64 10.36
C GLY A 476 -4.30 -2.77 11.33
N VAL A 477 -5.23 -3.63 10.93
CA VAL A 477 -6.47 -3.94 11.64
C VAL A 477 -6.61 -5.44 11.71
N ARG A 478 -6.71 -5.96 12.93
CA ARG A 478 -7.04 -7.35 13.21
C ARG A 478 -8.44 -7.45 13.79
N ILE A 479 -9.29 -8.27 13.18
CA ILE A 479 -10.65 -8.53 13.65
C ILE A 479 -10.71 -9.96 14.16
N ASN A 480 -11.11 -10.11 15.42
CA ASN A 480 -11.30 -11.40 16.06
C ASN A 480 -12.77 -11.60 16.38
N ILE A 481 -13.37 -12.67 15.89
CA ILE A 481 -14.75 -13.07 16.17
C ILE A 481 -14.73 -14.51 16.69
N SER A 482 -15.10 -14.67 17.96
CA SER A 482 -15.37 -15.96 18.59
C SER A 482 -16.89 -16.15 18.68
N VAL A 483 -17.38 -17.25 18.12
CA VAL A 483 -18.80 -17.65 18.12
C VAL A 483 -19.00 -18.87 19.03
N ALA A 484 -18.07 -19.11 19.97
CA ALA A 484 -18.18 -20.22 20.91
C ALA A 484 -19.42 -20.04 21.82
N PRO A 485 -20.21 -21.10 22.08
CA PRO A 485 -21.35 -21.03 22.99
C PRO A 485 -20.97 -20.45 24.35
N GLY A 486 -21.66 -19.39 24.78
CA GLY A 486 -21.40 -18.71 26.06
C GLY A 486 -20.21 -17.74 26.07
N GLN A 487 -19.47 -17.62 24.97
CA GLN A 487 -18.35 -16.68 24.80
C GLN A 487 -18.37 -16.02 23.41
N THR A 488 -19.55 -15.51 23.01
CA THR A 488 -19.65 -14.64 21.83
C THR A 488 -18.88 -13.36 22.12
N ALA A 489 -17.66 -13.28 21.61
CA ALA A 489 -16.78 -12.15 21.78
C ALA A 489 -16.28 -11.72 20.41
N ALA A 490 -16.49 -10.44 20.09
CA ALA A 490 -15.93 -9.84 18.90
C ALA A 490 -15.12 -8.61 19.30
N SER A 491 -13.93 -8.48 18.72
CA SER A 491 -13.01 -7.40 19.04
C SER A 491 -12.22 -6.96 17.81
N THR A 492 -11.78 -5.72 17.85
CA THR A 492 -10.86 -5.15 16.86
C THR A 492 -9.58 -4.78 17.56
N THR A 493 -8.45 -5.13 16.96
CA THR A 493 -7.14 -4.68 17.38
C THR A 493 -6.53 -3.83 16.28
N PHE A 494 -6.22 -2.58 16.62
CA PHE A 494 -5.55 -1.64 15.73
C PHE A 494 -4.05 -1.64 16.03
N PHE A 495 -3.25 -1.81 14.99
CA PHE A 495 -1.81 -1.58 15.02
C PHE A 495 -1.57 -0.14 14.57
N LEU A 496 -1.23 0.71 15.51
CA LEU A 496 -1.04 2.13 15.33
C LEU A 496 0.44 2.45 15.15
N SER A 497 0.74 3.31 14.19
CA SER A 497 2.07 3.86 13.94
C SER A 497 2.05 5.39 14.07
N HIS A 498 3.23 5.99 14.19
CA HIS A 498 3.40 7.44 14.30
C HIS A 498 2.57 8.05 15.45
N VAL A 499 2.50 7.32 16.56
CA VAL A 499 1.77 7.74 17.77
C VAL A 499 2.41 9.02 18.30
N ARG A 500 1.60 10.08 18.41
CA ARG A 500 2.07 11.42 18.76
C ARG A 500 1.03 12.21 19.55
N THR A 501 1.49 13.30 20.17
CA THR A 501 0.63 14.26 20.87
C THR A 501 0.39 15.50 20.02
N LYS A 502 -0.55 16.35 20.41
CA LYS A 502 -0.77 17.64 19.74
C LYS A 502 0.46 18.56 19.74
N ALA A 503 1.35 18.43 20.72
CA ALA A 503 2.59 19.21 20.77
C ALA A 503 3.55 18.87 19.60
N ASP A 504 3.43 17.66 19.06
CA ASP A 504 4.24 17.17 17.95
C ASP A 504 3.73 17.67 16.58
N ASP A 505 2.56 18.33 16.53
CA ASP A 505 1.97 18.83 15.28
C ASP A 505 2.77 19.95 14.59
N ALA A 506 3.74 20.55 15.29
CA ALA A 506 4.61 21.57 14.72
C ALA A 506 5.38 21.09 13.49
N VAL A 507 5.56 19.77 13.34
CA VAL A 507 6.21 19.15 12.19
C VAL A 507 5.26 18.30 11.34
N ALA A 508 3.96 18.31 11.65
CA ALA A 508 2.94 17.59 10.89
C ALA A 508 2.67 18.26 9.53
N GLU A 509 2.23 17.45 8.57
CA GLU A 509 1.83 17.88 7.25
C GLU A 509 0.36 18.32 7.25
N THR A 510 0.06 19.43 6.58
CA THR A 510 -1.32 19.88 6.38
C THR A 510 -1.98 19.30 5.13
N GLU A 511 -1.18 18.69 4.26
CA GLU A 511 -1.58 18.12 2.98
C GLU A 511 -0.57 17.04 2.56
N HIS A 512 -0.93 16.20 1.58
CA HIS A 512 0.02 15.26 1.03
C HIS A 512 1.09 16.01 0.20
N PRO A 513 2.39 15.66 0.33
CA PRO A 513 3.49 16.39 -0.32
C PRO A 513 3.42 16.40 -1.85
N LEU A 514 2.79 15.40 -2.45
CA LEU A 514 2.72 15.21 -3.90
C LEU A 514 1.33 15.36 -4.50
N PHE A 515 0.27 15.02 -3.76
CA PHE A 515 -1.06 14.80 -4.33
C PHE A 515 -2.05 15.77 -3.69
N THR A 516 -3.03 16.22 -4.46
CA THR A 516 -4.11 17.11 -3.97
C THR A 516 -5.05 16.38 -3.03
N THR A 517 -5.24 15.09 -3.28
CA THR A 517 -6.08 14.21 -2.48
C THR A 517 -5.21 13.39 -1.53
N TYR A 518 -5.79 12.99 -0.40
CA TYR A 518 -5.19 12.06 0.54
C TYR A 518 -6.26 11.25 1.25
N PHE A 519 -5.85 10.09 1.74
CA PHE A 519 -6.76 9.17 2.38
C PHE A 519 -7.15 9.63 3.78
N LYS A 520 -8.45 9.88 3.98
CA LYS A 520 -9.02 10.30 5.28
C LYS A 520 -9.51 9.13 6.15
N GLY A 521 -9.49 7.89 5.65
CA GLY A 521 -10.02 6.73 6.37
C GLY A 521 -11.55 6.62 6.38
N SER A 522 -12.26 7.72 6.60
CA SER A 522 -13.71 7.74 6.87
C SER A 522 -14.62 7.35 5.69
N THR A 523 -14.10 7.32 4.47
CA THR A 523 -14.86 7.04 3.25
C THR A 523 -14.81 5.57 2.81
N TYR A 524 -13.92 4.78 3.41
CA TYR A 524 -13.64 3.39 3.03
C TYR A 524 -13.92 2.44 4.19
N ASN A 525 -14.86 1.52 4.01
CA ASN A 525 -15.14 0.51 5.02
C ASN A 525 -14.43 -0.80 4.64
N ILE A 526 -13.82 -1.47 5.61
CA ILE A 526 -13.11 -2.75 5.39
C ILE A 526 -14.05 -3.83 4.84
N ALA A 527 -15.32 -3.76 5.21
CA ALA A 527 -16.42 -4.51 4.62
C ALA A 527 -17.40 -3.54 3.96
N TYR A 528 -18.32 -4.00 3.10
CA TYR A 528 -19.42 -3.19 2.56
C TYR A 528 -20.44 -2.78 3.66
N VAL A 529 -19.97 -2.10 4.69
CA VAL A 529 -20.71 -1.71 5.91
C VAL A 529 -21.61 -0.52 5.63
N LYS A 530 -21.51 0.11 4.45
CA LYS A 530 -22.48 1.12 4.00
C LYS A 530 -23.92 0.58 3.99
N GLU A 531 -24.12 -0.74 3.84
CA GLU A 531 -25.44 -1.37 3.99
C GLU A 531 -25.82 -1.60 5.46
N LEU A 532 -24.88 -2.08 6.29
CA LEU A 532 -25.10 -2.28 7.72
C LEU A 532 -25.43 -0.97 8.46
N GLU A 533 -24.78 0.15 8.12
CA GLU A 533 -25.07 1.45 8.73
C GLU A 533 -26.43 2.03 8.29
N LYS A 534 -26.90 1.71 7.08
CA LYS A 534 -28.25 2.11 6.62
C LYS A 534 -29.35 1.38 7.40
N ASP A 535 -29.15 0.10 7.69
CA ASP A 535 -30.10 -0.71 8.47
C ASP A 535 -30.07 -0.39 9.97
N ILE A 536 -29.03 0.32 10.45
CA ILE A 536 -28.87 0.80 11.83
C ILE A 536 -29.49 2.20 12.03
N ALA A 537 -29.63 2.99 10.96
CA ALA A 537 -30.11 4.38 11.02
C ALA A 537 -31.64 4.51 10.99
N VAL A 538 -32.39 3.40 11.03
CA VAL A 538 -33.85 3.32 11.14
C VAL A 538 -34.21 2.79 12.51
#